data_AF-A0A3P7MXA4-F1
#
_entry.id   AF-A0A3P7MXA4-F1
#
_cell.length_a   1.000
_cell.length_b   1.000
_cell.length_c   1.000
_cell.angle_alpha   90.00
_cell.angle_beta   90.00
_cell.angle_gamma   90.00
#
_symmetry.space_group_name_H-M   'P 1'
#
loop_
_entity.id
_entity.type
_entity.pdbx_description
1 polymer ?
#
loop_
_entity_poly.entity_id
_entity_poly.type
_entity_poly.pdbx_seq_one_letter_code
_entity_poly.pdbx_strand_id
1 'polypeptide(L)' 'MLSNSTAIVEAWARLGRKFDLMFGKRAFVHWYTGEGMEETEFMDAREDMVTLEHDYEEMAIDTLDMDAEEDYSDEI' A
#
# COMPACT_ATOMS: atom_id res chain seq x y z
N MET A 1 -12.36 -12.39 -16.20
CA MET A 1 -12.58 -12.70 -14.78
C MET A 1 -12.17 -11.48 -13.99
N LEU A 2 -13.05 -10.96 -13.13
CA LEU A 2 -12.73 -9.89 -12.20
C LEU A 2 -12.44 -10.57 -10.86
N SER A 3 -11.30 -10.26 -10.25
CA SER A 3 -10.88 -10.83 -8.97
C SER A 3 -10.37 -9.71 -8.07
N ASN A 4 -10.69 -9.80 -6.79
CA ASN A 4 -10.13 -8.94 -5.75
C ASN A 4 -9.27 -9.83 -4.83
N SER A 5 -8.05 -9.40 -4.54
CA SER A 5 -7.09 -10.16 -3.72
C SER A 5 -6.13 -9.21 -3.02
N THR A 6 -5.79 -9.54 -1.77
CA THR A 6 -4.79 -8.83 -0.95
C THR A 6 -3.40 -8.83 -1.58
N ALA A 7 -3.12 -9.73 -2.53
CA ALA A 7 -1.87 -9.77 -3.30
C ALA A 7 -1.56 -8.47 -4.07
N ILE A 8 -2.55 -7.59 -4.27
CA ILE A 8 -2.35 -6.26 -4.86
C ILE A 8 -1.37 -5.39 -4.06
N VAL A 9 -1.21 -5.65 -2.75
CA VAL A 9 -0.29 -4.91 -1.87
C VAL A 9 1.15 -4.91 -2.38
N GLU A 10 1.60 -6.00 -3.02
CA GLU A 10 2.96 -6.08 -3.58
C GLU A 10 3.17 -5.05 -4.71
N ALA A 11 2.12 -4.80 -5.51
CA ALA A 11 2.17 -3.82 -6.59
C ALA A 11 2.24 -2.39 -6.03
N TRP A 12 1.50 -2.10 -4.96
CA TRP A 12 1.56 -0.82 -4.24
C TRP A 12 2.93 -0.58 -3.62
N ALA A 13 3.48 -1.57 -2.92
CA ALA A 13 4.82 -1.47 -2.33
C ALA A 13 5.90 -1.20 -3.40
N ARG A 14 5.79 -1.83 -4.59
CA ARG A 14 6.69 -1.57 -5.73
C ARG A 14 6.54 -0.16 -6.28
N LEU A 15 5.32 0.38 -6.31
CA LEU A 15 5.04 1.76 -6.72
C LEU A 15 5.62 2.75 -5.71
N GLY A 16 5.37 2.54 -4.41
CA GLY A 16 5.92 3.33 -3.30
C GLY A 16 7.44 3.41 -3.37
N ARG A 17 8.13 2.29 -3.57
CA ARG A 17 9.60 2.28 -3.73
C ARG A 17 10.11 3.14 -4.90
N LYS A 18 9.41 3.11 -6.04
CA LYS A 18 9.78 3.95 -7.20
C LYS A 18 9.55 5.43 -6.90
N PHE A 19 8.43 5.74 -6.25
CA PHE A 19 8.13 7.08 -5.79
C PHE A 19 9.22 7.59 -4.85
N ASP A 20 9.57 6.83 -3.81
CA ASP A 20 10.59 7.20 -2.82
C ASP A 20 11.95 7.49 -3.48
N LEU A 21 12.34 6.67 -4.47
CA LEU A 21 13.59 6.86 -5.24
C LEU A 21 13.60 8.16 -6.07
N MET A 22 12.46 8.52 -6.67
CA MET A 22 12.33 9.74 -7.47
C MET A 22 12.21 10.98 -6.57
N PHE A 23 11.35 10.91 -5.56
CA PHE A 23 11.08 12.02 -4.64
C PHE A 23 12.32 12.36 -3.80
N GLY A 24 13.09 11.35 -3.35
CA GLY A 24 14.36 11.56 -2.66
C GLY A 24 15.43 12.29 -3.50
N LYS A 25 15.29 12.28 -4.83
CA LYS A 25 16.14 13.06 -5.76
C LYS A 25 15.49 14.37 -6.20
N ARG A 26 14.31 14.72 -5.68
CA ARG A 26 13.46 15.82 -6.14
C ARG A 26 13.22 15.77 -7.65
N ALA A 27 13.17 14.56 -8.22
CA ALA A 27 12.98 14.38 -9.66
C ALA A 27 11.55 14.79 -10.04
N PHE A 28 11.42 15.63 -11.08
CA PHE A 28 10.15 16.09 -11.64
C PHE A 28 9.23 16.92 -10.71
N VAL A 29 9.56 17.11 -9.43
CA VAL A 29 8.76 17.87 -8.44
C VAL A 29 8.40 19.28 -8.91
N HIS A 30 9.34 19.99 -9.56
CA HIS A 30 9.15 21.37 -10.00
C HIS A 30 7.99 21.57 -10.99
N TRP A 31 7.62 20.56 -11.77
CA TRP A 31 6.48 20.64 -12.68
C TRP A 31 5.17 20.75 -11.91
N TYR A 32 5.04 20.00 -10.82
CA TYR A 32 3.84 19.98 -9.99
C TYR A 32 3.76 21.22 -9.10
N THR A 33 4.86 21.58 -8.43
CA THR A 33 4.89 22.80 -7.60
C THR A 33 4.74 24.07 -8.45
N GLY A 34 5.17 24.04 -9.72
CA GLY A 34 4.98 25.13 -10.67
C GLY A 34 3.52 25.35 -11.07
N GLU A 35 2.66 24.33 -10.92
CA GLU A 35 1.22 24.40 -11.14
C GLU A 35 0.43 24.78 -9.87
N GLY A 36 1.12 24.98 -8.74
CA GLY A 36 0.52 25.45 -7.49
C GLY A 36 0.28 24.36 -6.44
N MET A 37 0.76 23.13 -6.65
CA MET A 37 0.71 22.06 -5.66
C MET A 37 1.75 22.28 -4.56
N GLU A 38 1.40 22.05 -3.29
CA GLU A 38 2.37 22.09 -2.20
C GLU A 38 3.23 20.82 -2.16
N GLU A 39 4.53 20.96 -1.89
CA GLU A 39 5.43 19.80 -1.87
C GLU A 39 5.07 18.79 -0.76
N THR A 40 4.44 19.26 0.32
CA THR A 40 3.95 18.43 1.42
C THR A 40 2.85 17.47 0.99
N GLU A 41 2.04 17.82 -0.02
CA GLU A 41 0.97 16.94 -0.53
C GLU A 41 1.52 15.60 -1.06
N PHE A 42 2.78 15.58 -1.53
CA PHE A 42 3.45 14.33 -1.91
C PHE A 42 3.74 13.42 -0.72
N MET A 43 4.07 14.01 0.43
CA MET A 43 4.33 13.27 1.66
C MET A 43 3.03 12.74 2.24
N ASP A 44 1.98 13.57 2.27
CA ASP A 44 0.66 13.18 2.75
C ASP A 44 0.10 12.02 1.93
N ALA A 45 0.13 12.12 0.60
CA ALA A 45 -0.30 11.04 -0.28
C ALA A 45 0.56 9.76 -0.14
N ARG A 46 1.85 9.90 0.21
CA ARG A 46 2.70 8.74 0.47
C ARG A 46 2.34 8.05 1.79
N GLU A 47 2.00 8.82 2.82
CA GLU A 47 1.52 8.31 4.10
C GLU A 47 0.18 7.57 3.95
N ASP A 48 -0.75 8.13 3.19
CA ASP A 48 -2.02 7.46 2.84
C ASP A 48 -1.77 6.11 2.15
N MET A 49 -0.80 6.06 1.23
CA MET A 49 -0.41 4.82 0.56
C MET A 49 0.20 3.78 1.52
N VAL A 50 0.99 4.21 2.51
CA VAL A 50 1.54 3.29 3.53
C VAL A 50 0.43 2.74 4.42
N THR A 51 -0.51 3.60 4.81
CA THR A 51 -1.68 3.18 5.59
C THR A 51 -2.47 2.11 4.85
N LEU A 52 -2.73 2.34 3.56
CA LEU A 52 -3.41 1.36 2.71
C LEU A 52 -2.65 0.03 2.61
N GLU A 53 -1.32 0.07 2.48
CA GLU A 53 -0.49 -1.14 2.47
C GLU A 53 -0.64 -1.93 3.78
N HIS A 54 -0.64 -1.25 4.92
CA HIS A 54 -0.83 -1.85 6.23
C HIS A 54 -2.22 -2.49 6.38
N ASP A 55 -3.27 -1.82 5.93
CA ASP A 55 -4.64 -2.35 5.97
C ASP A 55 -4.74 -3.69 5.20
N TYR A 56 -4.06 -3.82 4.05
CA TYR A 56 -4.04 -5.07 3.29
C TYR A 56 -3.23 -6.17 3.98
N GLU A 57 -2.15 -5.82 4.69
CA GLU A 57 -1.35 -6.77 5.46
C GLU A 57 -2.13 -7.31 6.66
N GLU A 58 -2.83 -6.45 7.40
CA GLU A 58 -3.71 -6.83 8.50
C GLU A 58 -4.83 -7.76 8.02
N MET A 59 -5.53 -7.39 6.95
CA MET A 59 -6.58 -8.24 6.37
C MET A 59 -6.06 -9.62 5.94
N ALA A 60 -4.83 -9.70 5.42
CA ALA A 60 -4.24 -10.96 5.01
C ALA A 60 -3.93 -11.86 6.21
N ILE A 61 -3.48 -11.29 7.33
CA ILE A 61 -3.23 -12.00 8.59
C ILE A 61 -4.53 -12.49 9.21
N ASP A 62 -5.52 -11.61 9.34
CA ASP A 62 -6.84 -11.96 9.89
C ASP A 62 -7.49 -13.12 9.12
N THR A 63 -7.35 -13.12 7.78
CA THR A 63 -7.87 -14.21 6.95
C THR A 63 -7.16 -15.54 7.25
N LEU A 64 -5.84 -15.51 7.44
CA LEU A 64 -5.05 -16.71 7.75
C LEU A 64 -5.37 -17.26 9.14
N ASP A 65 -5.57 -16.38 10.13
CA ASP A 65 -5.92 -16.79 11.49
C ASP A 65 -7.32 -17.42 11.53
N MET A 66 -8.28 -16.87 10.78
CA MET A 66 -9.62 -17.46 10.63
C MET A 66 -9.59 -18.86 9.99
N ASP A 67 -8.82 -19.02 8.90
CA ASP A 67 -8.68 -20.32 8.24
C ASP A 67 -8.03 -21.38 9.18
N ALA A 68 -7.11 -20.96 10.04
CA ALA A 68 -6.48 -21.86 11.01
C ALA A 68 -7.45 -22.29 12.12
N GLU A 69 -8.27 -21.38 12.64
CA GLU A 69 -9.28 -21.71 13.67
C GLU A 69 -10.37 -22.67 13.16
N GLU A 70 -10.77 -22.56 11.89
CA GLU A 70 -11.72 -23.52 11.28
C GLU A 70 -11.13 -24.94 11.22
N ASP A 71 -9.86 -25.11 10.83
CA ASP A 71 -9.19 -26.42 10.70
C ASP A 71 -9.11 -27.17 12.04
N TYR A 72 -8.88 -26.46 13.16
CA TYR A 72 -8.91 -27.05 14.51
C TYR A 72 -10.31 -27.42 14.99
N SER A 73 -11.36 -26.78 14.45
CA SER A 73 -12.74 -27.04 14.86
C SER A 73 -13.33 -28.29 14.22
N ASP A 74 -12.85 -28.68 13.03
CA ASP A 74 -13.29 -29.88 12.30
C ASP A 74 -12.55 -31.17 12.72
N GLU A 75 -11.46 -31.07 13.50
CA GLU A 75 -10.70 -32.21 14.05
C GLU A 75 -11.21 -32.76 15.41
N ILE A 76 -12.32 -32.24 15.97
CA ILE A 76 -12.93 -32.68 17.26
C ILE A 76 -14.30 -33.33 17.06
#